data_AF-A0A6G0FEX8-F1
#
_entry.id   AF-A0A6G0FEX8-F1
#
_cell.length_a   1.000
_cell.length_b   1.000
_cell.length_c   1.000
_cell.angle_alpha   90.00
_cell.angle_beta   90.00
_cell.angle_gamma   90.00
#
_symmetry.space_group_name_H-M   'P 1'
#
loop_
_entity.id
_entity.type
_entity.pdbx_description
1 polymer ?
#
loop_
_entity_poly.entity_id
_entity_poly.type
_entity_poly.pdbx_seq_one_letter_code
_entity_poly.pdbx_strand_id
1 'polypeptide(L)'
;MSSELPDLNTQSATDEMTAHTARYFSNMMLGIAVVAPWLLLIMSIMSGKFLWLTVLTFVCTHVGLALMLVGYRRDSRSLKRSGATIHVAALLLCLVTLAALQ
;
A
#
# COMPACT_ATOMS: atom_id res chain seq x y z
N MET A 1 -32.84 25.31 32.25
CA MET A 1 -31.60 25.07 31.47
C MET A 1 -31.58 23.60 31.12
N SER A 2 -32.07 23.24 29.94
CA SER A 2 -31.98 21.87 29.43
C SER A 2 -30.56 21.65 28.94
N SER A 3 -29.85 20.72 29.57
CA SER A 3 -28.55 20.26 29.09
C SER A 3 -28.79 19.31 27.93
N GLU A 4 -28.79 19.85 26.71
CA GLU A 4 -28.76 19.05 25.48
C GLU A 4 -27.44 18.26 25.50
N LEU A 5 -27.51 16.97 25.88
CA LEU A 5 -26.35 16.08 25.78
C LEU A 5 -26.07 15.80 24.30
N PRO A 6 -24.79 15.86 23.87
CA PRO A 6 -24.44 15.57 22.48
C PRO A 6 -24.81 14.13 22.13
N ASP A 7 -25.44 13.96 20.97
CA ASP A 7 -25.96 12.68 20.49
C ASP A 7 -24.79 11.77 20.04
N LEU A 8 -24.27 10.99 20.99
CA LEU A 8 -23.16 10.04 20.81
C LEU A 8 -23.38 9.08 19.63
N ASN A 9 -24.63 8.81 19.26
CA ASN A 9 -24.99 7.93 18.16
C ASN A 9 -24.51 8.47 16.80
N THR A 10 -24.63 9.80 16.58
CA THR A 10 -24.17 10.46 15.34
C THR A 10 -22.65 10.47 15.19
N GLN A 11 -21.93 10.59 16.31
CA GLN A 11 -20.47 10.52 16.31
C GLN A 11 -19.98 9.09 16.01
N SER A 12 -20.65 8.06 16.56
CA SER A 12 -20.32 6.66 16.25
C SER A 12 -20.59 6.29 14.79
N ALA A 13 -21.70 6.77 14.21
CA ALA A 13 -22.03 6.53 12.80
C ALA A 13 -21.02 7.22 11.86
N THR A 14 -20.55 8.42 12.23
CA THR A 14 -19.53 9.15 11.46
C THR A 14 -18.16 8.45 11.54
N ASP A 15 -17.80 7.91 12.71
CA ASP A 15 -16.57 7.14 12.91
C ASP A 15 -16.59 5.81 12.14
N GLU A 16 -17.72 5.11 12.09
CA GLU A 16 -17.88 3.90 11.29
C GLU A 16 -17.78 4.19 9.79
N MET A 17 -18.40 5.28 9.32
CA MET A 17 -18.39 5.67 7.91
C MET A 17 -16.99 6.12 7.43
N THR A 18 -16.25 6.82 8.29
CA THR A 18 -14.85 7.18 8.04
C THR A 18 -13.93 5.95 8.08
N ALA A 19 -14.12 5.04 9.04
CA ALA A 19 -13.38 3.79 9.09
C ALA A 19 -13.62 2.90 7.85
N HIS A 20 -14.87 2.82 7.37
CA HIS A 20 -15.22 2.08 6.16
C HIS A 20 -14.55 2.68 4.91
N THR A 21 -14.61 4.01 4.76
CA THR A 21 -13.97 4.73 3.66
C THR A 21 -12.45 4.55 3.68
N ALA A 22 -11.82 4.65 4.85
CA ALA A 22 -10.39 4.43 5.02
C ALA A 22 -9.98 3.00 4.66
N ARG A 23 -10.77 1.99 5.04
CA ARG A 23 -10.54 0.59 4.65
C ARG A 23 -10.64 0.40 3.14
N TYR A 24 -11.65 0.98 2.51
CA TYR A 24 -11.85 0.89 1.07
C TYR A 24 -10.66 1.51 0.32
N PHE A 25 -10.24 2.72 0.72
CA PHE A 25 -9.10 3.40 0.14
C PHE A 25 -7.80 2.61 0.34
N SER A 26 -7.59 2.05 1.53
CA SER A 26 -6.43 1.20 1.82
C SER A 26 -6.41 -0.06 0.95
N ASN A 27 -7.55 -0.73 0.76
CA ASN A 27 -7.63 -1.91 -0.12
C ASN A 27 -7.35 -1.54 -1.57
N MET A 28 -7.87 -0.42 -2.05
CA MET A 28 -7.64 0.05 -3.42
C MET A 28 -6.17 0.38 -3.65
N MET A 29 -5.53 1.12 -2.72
CA MET A 29 -4.10 1.38 -2.75
C MET A 29 -3.25 0.11 -2.76
N LEU A 30 -3.64 -0.89 -1.97
CA LEU A 30 -2.94 -2.17 -1.90
C LEU A 30 -3.08 -2.95 -3.23
N GLY A 31 -4.25 -2.91 -3.85
CA GLY A 31 -4.45 -3.43 -5.21
C GLY A 31 -3.55 -2.76 -6.24
N ILE A 32 -3.48 -1.43 -6.24
CA ILE A 32 -2.60 -0.66 -7.14
C ILE A 32 -1.12 -1.00 -6.88
N ALA A 33 -0.72 -1.10 -5.61
CA ALA A 33 0.64 -1.43 -5.22
C ALA A 33 1.09 -2.81 -5.70
N VAL A 34 0.15 -3.75 -5.88
CA VAL A 34 0.42 -5.06 -6.47
C VAL A 34 0.44 -4.99 -8.00
N VAL A 35 -0.49 -4.27 -8.62
CA VAL A 35 -0.60 -4.24 -10.10
C VAL A 35 0.51 -3.40 -10.76
N ALA A 36 0.93 -2.30 -10.17
CA ALA A 36 1.91 -1.39 -10.78
C ALA A 36 3.28 -2.04 -11.08
N PRO A 37 3.91 -2.81 -10.18
CA PRO A 37 5.15 -3.53 -10.47
C PRO A 37 5.03 -4.53 -11.63
N TRP A 38 3.87 -5.17 -11.80
CA TRP A 38 3.63 -6.09 -12.91
C TRP A 38 3.61 -5.36 -14.26
N LEU A 39 2.89 -4.24 -14.33
CA LEU A 39 2.86 -3.39 -15.53
C LEU A 39 4.26 -2.86 -15.87
N LEU A 40 5.00 -2.42 -14.86
CA LEU A 40 6.37 -1.92 -15.02
C LEU A 40 7.33 -3.02 -15.51
N LEU A 41 7.18 -4.26 -15.03
CA LEU A 41 7.95 -5.41 -15.53
C LEU A 41 7.63 -5.69 -17.01
N ILE A 42 6.36 -5.70 -17.39
CA ILE A 42 5.93 -5.91 -18.78
C ILE A 42 6.50 -4.83 -19.70
N MET A 43 6.37 -3.55 -19.32
CA MET A 43 6.93 -2.43 -20.09
C MET A 43 8.45 -2.54 -20.23
N SER A 44 9.15 -2.95 -19.18
CA SER A 44 10.60 -3.13 -19.19
C SER A 44 11.04 -4.28 -20.11
N ILE A 45 10.30 -5.40 -20.12
CA ILE A 45 10.53 -6.52 -21.05
C ILE A 45 10.34 -6.04 -22.50
N MET A 46 9.24 -5.33 -22.78
CA MET A 46 8.96 -4.83 -24.13
C MET A 46 9.98 -3.79 -24.62
N SER A 47 10.47 -2.95 -23.70
CA SER A 47 11.45 -1.90 -23.98
C SER A 47 12.90 -2.42 -24.06
N GLY A 48 13.17 -3.59 -23.48
CA GLY A 48 14.54 -4.12 -23.31
C GLY A 48 15.41 -3.30 -22.35
N LYS A 49 14.84 -2.30 -21.67
CA LYS A 49 15.54 -1.36 -20.79
C LYS A 49 15.20 -1.61 -19.32
N PHE A 50 16.20 -1.44 -18.46
CA PHE A 50 16.07 -1.46 -16.99
C PHE A 50 15.50 -2.77 -16.39
N LEU A 51 15.59 -3.89 -17.10
CA LEU A 51 15.12 -5.22 -16.66
C LEU A 51 15.58 -5.59 -15.24
N TRP A 52 16.84 -5.32 -14.92
CA TRP A 52 17.37 -5.59 -13.58
C TRP A 52 16.70 -4.76 -12.48
N LEU A 53 16.43 -3.48 -12.75
CA LEU A 53 15.77 -2.56 -11.83
C LEU A 53 14.30 -2.92 -11.65
N THR A 54 13.62 -3.31 -12.72
CA THR A 54 12.21 -3.70 -12.69
C THR A 54 12.00 -5.03 -11.99
N VAL A 55 12.89 -6.02 -12.21
CA VAL A 55 12.92 -7.28 -11.44
C VAL A 55 13.21 -7.02 -9.96
N LEU A 56 14.18 -6.18 -9.63
CA LEU A 56 14.46 -5.83 -8.22
C LEU A 56 13.24 -5.17 -7.55
N THR A 57 12.59 -4.24 -8.25
CA THR A 57 11.38 -3.56 -7.76
C THR A 57 10.24 -4.55 -7.54
N PHE A 58 10.07 -5.50 -8.46
CA PHE A 58 9.09 -6.58 -8.37
C PHE A 58 9.34 -7.48 -7.14
N VAL A 59 10.59 -7.91 -6.94
CA VAL A 59 10.96 -8.72 -5.77
C VAL A 59 10.74 -7.95 -4.47
N CYS A 60 11.17 -6.69 -4.39
CA CYS A 60 10.99 -5.85 -3.21
C CYS A 60 9.51 -5.64 -2.86
N THR A 61 8.64 -5.47 -3.87
CA THR A 61 7.20 -5.35 -3.61
C THR A 61 6.62 -6.65 -3.06
N HIS A 62 6.91 -7.80 -3.65
CA HIS A 62 6.38 -9.08 -3.17
C HIS A 62 6.93 -9.47 -1.78
N VAL A 63 8.20 -9.20 -1.52
CA VAL A 63 8.81 -9.41 -0.18
C VAL A 63 8.18 -8.48 0.85
N GLY A 64 7.97 -7.19 0.52
CA GLY A 64 7.29 -6.24 1.40
C GLY A 64 5.86 -6.67 1.73
N LEU A 65 5.11 -7.15 0.72
CA LEU A 65 3.75 -7.67 0.89
C LEU A 65 3.74 -8.91 1.78
N ALA A 66 4.67 -9.86 1.56
CA ALA A 66 4.82 -11.06 2.38
C ALA A 66 5.12 -10.72 3.84
N LEU A 67 6.00 -9.75 4.10
CA LEU A 67 6.29 -9.27 5.45
C LEU A 67 5.08 -8.61 6.11
N MET A 68 4.29 -7.85 5.35
CA MET A 68 3.03 -7.28 5.84
C MET A 68 2.03 -8.38 6.23
N LEU A 69 1.86 -9.41 5.40
CA LEU A 69 1.01 -10.57 5.68
C LEU A 69 1.48 -11.34 6.92
N VAL A 70 2.79 -11.59 7.04
CA VAL A 70 3.37 -12.26 8.22
C VAL A 70 3.19 -11.40 9.48
N GLY A 71 3.37 -10.08 9.38
CA GLY A 71 3.13 -9.14 10.46
C GLY A 71 1.67 -9.10 10.91
N TYR A 72 0.74 -9.25 9.97
CA TYR A 72 -0.69 -9.37 10.27
C TYR A 72 -1.00 -10.69 11.00
N ARG A 73 -0.41 -11.81 10.57
CA ARG A 73 -0.60 -13.13 11.21
C ARG A 73 0.02 -13.23 12.60
N ARG A 74 1.13 -12.54 12.86
CA ARG A 74 1.82 -12.53 14.18
C ARG A 74 1.39 -11.40 15.12
N ASP A 75 0.43 -10.58 14.71
CA ASP A 75 0.01 -9.33 15.36
C ASP A 75 1.17 -8.43 15.85
N SER A 76 2.31 -8.50 15.16
CA SER A 76 3.51 -7.76 15.53
C SER A 76 3.51 -6.39 14.86
N ARG A 77 3.32 -5.32 15.65
CA ARG A 77 3.36 -3.93 15.16
C ARG A 77 4.70 -3.58 14.49
N SER A 78 5.83 -4.14 14.93
CA SER A 78 7.12 -3.84 14.31
C SER A 78 7.20 -4.44 12.90
N LEU A 79 6.75 -5.68 12.70
CA LEU A 79 6.69 -6.30 11.36
C LEU A 79 5.74 -5.56 10.42
N LYS A 80 4.58 -5.10 10.93
CA LYS A 80 3.64 -4.27 10.15
C LYS A 80 4.32 -2.98 9.67
N ARG A 81 5.08 -2.31 10.53
CA ARG A 81 5.79 -1.05 10.21
C ARG A 81 6.96 -1.28 9.24
N SER A 82 7.77 -2.32 9.46
CA SER A 82 8.88 -2.68 8.56
C SER A 82 8.38 -3.10 7.18
N GLY A 83 7.30 -3.89 7.11
CA GLY A 83 6.64 -4.25 5.85
C GLY A 83 6.15 -3.01 5.10
N ALA A 84 5.47 -2.09 5.78
CA ALA A 84 5.04 -0.82 5.19
C ALA A 84 6.21 0.01 4.65
N THR A 85 7.31 0.15 5.40
CA THR A 85 8.49 0.91 4.94
C THR A 85 9.14 0.30 3.71
N ILE A 86 9.24 -1.03 3.64
CA ILE A 86 9.79 -1.74 2.47
C ILE A 86 8.87 -1.55 1.27
N HIS A 87 7.56 -1.61 1.48
CA HIS A 87 6.56 -1.39 0.42
C HIS A 87 6.62 0.04 -0.13
N VAL A 88 6.69 1.06 0.75
CA VAL A 88 6.81 2.45 0.33
C VAL A 88 8.12 2.70 -0.42
N ALA A 89 9.24 2.14 0.05
CA ALA A 89 10.52 2.26 -0.64
C ALA A 89 10.48 1.59 -2.03
N ALA A 90 9.86 0.41 -2.15
CA ALA A 90 9.69 -0.28 -3.42
C ALA A 90 8.81 0.52 -4.39
N LEU A 91 7.73 1.14 -3.90
CA LEU A 91 6.86 2.01 -4.71
C LEU A 91 7.59 3.27 -5.18
N LEU A 92 8.37 3.92 -4.30
CA LEU A 92 9.20 5.06 -4.67
C LEU A 92 10.21 4.70 -5.75
N LEU A 93 10.88 3.54 -5.61
CA LEU A 93 11.81 3.05 -6.62
C LEU A 93 11.09 2.80 -7.96
N CYS A 94 9.89 2.21 -7.91
CA CYS A 94 9.02 1.98 -9.06
C CYS A 94 8.72 3.30 -9.80
N LEU A 95 8.31 4.34 -9.07
CA LEU A 95 8.03 5.67 -9.63
C LEU A 95 9.27 6.32 -10.26
N VAL A 96 10.42 6.23 -9.61
CA VAL A 96 11.69 6.75 -10.15
C VAL A 96 12.07 6.02 -11.43
N THR A 97 11.93 4.69 -11.48
CA THR A 97 12.19 3.92 -12.71
C THR A 97 11.23 4.24 -13.84
N LEU A 98 9.94 4.47 -13.54
CA LEU A 98 8.96 4.92 -14.53
C LEU A 98 9.32 6.30 -15.09
N ALA A 99 9.67 7.25 -14.22
CA ALA A 99 10.09 8.59 -14.63
C ALA A 99 11.36 8.57 -15.48
N ALA A 100 12.30 7.65 -15.21
CA ALA A 100 13.50 7.47 -16.02
C ALA A 100 13.27 6.71 -17.35
N LEU A 101 12.11 6.05 -17.49
CA LEU A 101 11.71 5.36 -18.72
C LEU A 101 10.99 6.27 -19.71
N GLN A 102 10.40 7.38 -19.24
CA GLN A 102 9.82 8.45 -20.06
C GLN A 102 10.91 9.21 -20.82
#